data_AF-A0A2I1FD61-F1
#
_entry.id   AF-A0A2I1FD61-F1
#
_cell.length_a   1.000
_cell.length_b   1.000
_cell.length_c   1.000
_cell.angle_alpha   90.00
_cell.angle_beta   90.00
_cell.angle_gamma   90.00
#
_symmetry.space_group_name_H-M   'P 1'
#
loop_
_entity.id
_entity.type
_entity.pdbx_description
1 polymer ?
#
loop_
_entity_poly.entity_id
_entity_poly.type
_entity_poly.pdbx_seq_one_letter_code
_entity_poly.pdbx_strand_id
1 'polypeptide(L)'
;MTRSFNCLILNTSTIISIPIFNEADKVNKMFVMYQGQKLHVSSFSVAILIEYIRKKTNINYPDMKLWKINKKKEEIENKNVLTGEDIEKELNGKEMELQKSFKTYFIDELNQANSQDDEDDEDDETAENIHIIAIPTTDTVAIPESIDDKLEKMSLEFRNGLGDVRTELGDVRTILGDVYELSARSEVSKFLGSHYTSKFEIFDLNGLVRLALPRNILPSEKEKALYDSQVYVSSYRVHKLSDFIYTKDMRDCLDSAIEYIRKLPNDDSNYFKNLQQLADKGKIALKKWESFENNSNNKTSEKRLYLTNTRSLCIMLMTSYVLDVKLAIANEQAPFNTVLDIDFRGRTSGSDISDVTIELGEIKLSSGNKAIKKAYRQLLLRLAVLSFVVEAMNKDEKNKDEKNKDEKNVKVKCRLIGKIFVPKISEISIQPRWADGIKFSSFAEYHVDIIKIGEKQ
;
A
#
# COMPACT_ATOMS: atom_id res chain seq x y z
N MET A 1 -2.15 53.82 -17.83
CA MET A 1 -1.87 53.47 -19.24
C MET A 1 -1.21 52.10 -19.28
N THR A 2 -1.57 51.29 -20.25
CA THR A 2 -1.01 49.95 -20.49
C THR A 2 -0.16 50.03 -21.75
N ARG A 3 1.11 49.68 -21.68
CA ARG A 3 2.00 49.62 -22.86
C ARG A 3 2.14 48.17 -23.30
N SER A 4 2.37 47.91 -24.58
CA SER A 4 2.58 46.53 -25.05
C SER A 4 3.73 46.45 -26.04
N PHE A 5 4.60 45.46 -25.85
CA PHE A 5 5.68 45.15 -26.78
C PHE A 5 5.32 43.91 -27.58
N ASN A 6 5.63 43.91 -28.88
CA ASN A 6 5.32 42.80 -29.77
C ASN A 6 6.55 41.89 -29.92
N CYS A 7 6.37 40.59 -29.71
CA CYS A 7 7.38 39.57 -29.98
C CYS A 7 6.98 38.76 -31.22
N LEU A 8 7.87 38.73 -32.21
CA LEU A 8 7.78 37.96 -33.44
C LEU A 8 8.62 36.69 -33.31
N ILE A 9 8.04 35.53 -33.57
CA ILE A 9 8.80 34.27 -33.61
C ILE A 9 9.19 33.99 -35.06
N LEU A 10 10.49 34.02 -35.37
CA LEU A 10 10.98 33.76 -36.73
C LEU A 10 10.58 32.36 -37.21
N ASN A 11 10.37 32.24 -38.52
CA ASN A 11 9.83 31.06 -39.20
C ASN A 11 8.39 30.68 -38.79
N THR A 12 7.67 31.58 -38.10
CA THR A 12 6.23 31.46 -37.82
C THR A 12 5.53 32.79 -38.09
N SER A 13 4.23 32.77 -38.38
CA SER A 13 3.41 33.99 -38.48
C SER A 13 2.86 34.47 -37.13
N THR A 14 3.47 34.03 -36.01
CA THR A 14 2.92 34.24 -34.65
C THR A 14 3.49 35.51 -34.01
N ILE A 15 2.59 36.38 -33.54
CA ILE A 15 2.91 37.60 -32.79
C ILE A 15 2.39 37.47 -31.37
N ILE A 16 3.23 37.73 -30.37
CA ILE A 16 2.86 37.73 -28.97
C ILE A 16 2.97 39.15 -28.43
N SER A 17 1.87 39.66 -27.88
CA SER A 17 1.88 40.92 -27.14
C SER A 17 2.29 40.70 -25.69
N ILE A 18 3.25 41.50 -25.23
CA ILE A 18 3.79 41.53 -23.86
C ILE A 18 3.29 42.81 -23.19
N PRO A 19 2.20 42.75 -22.40
CA PRO A 19 1.65 43.94 -21.76
C PRO A 19 2.44 44.34 -20.50
N ILE A 20 2.78 45.62 -20.42
CA ILE A 20 3.40 46.29 -19.28
C ILE A 20 2.39 47.24 -18.66
N PHE A 21 2.20 47.12 -17.35
CA PHE A 21 1.24 47.90 -16.59
C PHE A 21 1.95 48.89 -15.66
N ASN A 22 1.40 50.09 -15.54
CA ASN A 22 1.84 51.06 -14.53
C ASN A 22 1.18 50.73 -13.18
N GLU A 23 1.93 50.81 -12.09
CA GLU A 23 1.38 50.72 -10.74
C GLU A 23 0.72 52.05 -10.35
N ALA A 24 -0.54 51.99 -9.89
CA ALA A 24 -1.27 53.19 -9.47
C ALA A 24 -0.54 53.89 -8.31
N ASP A 25 -0.50 55.23 -8.36
CA ASP A 25 0.05 56.13 -7.33
C ASP A 25 1.57 56.04 -7.08
N LYS A 26 2.36 55.43 -7.98
CA LYS A 26 3.84 55.46 -7.95
C LYS A 26 4.43 55.76 -9.32
N VAL A 27 4.97 56.97 -9.48
CA VAL A 27 5.67 57.40 -10.70
C VAL A 27 6.82 56.43 -11.03
N ASN A 28 6.90 55.96 -12.28
CA ASN A 28 7.95 55.09 -12.82
C ASN A 28 8.05 53.66 -12.24
N LYS A 29 6.98 53.13 -11.62
CA LYS A 29 6.91 51.70 -11.27
C LYS A 29 6.02 50.93 -12.24
N MET A 30 6.67 50.08 -13.04
CA MET A 30 6.04 49.29 -14.10
C MET A 30 6.20 47.80 -13.82
N PHE A 31 5.18 47.01 -14.12
CA PHE A 31 5.18 45.57 -13.86
C PHE A 31 4.53 44.76 -14.99
N VAL A 32 4.86 43.47 -15.03
CA VAL A 32 4.24 42.44 -15.88
C VAL A 32 3.49 41.46 -15.00
N MET A 33 2.32 41.02 -15.45
CA MET A 33 1.60 39.94 -14.79
C MET A 33 2.12 38.59 -15.31
N TYR A 34 2.76 37.79 -14.44
CA TYR A 34 3.24 36.46 -14.77
C TYR A 34 2.71 35.44 -13.75
N GLN A 35 2.01 34.41 -14.25
CA GLN A 35 1.38 33.37 -13.42
C GLN A 35 0.51 33.92 -12.27
N GLY A 36 -0.21 35.02 -12.53
CA GLY A 36 -1.07 35.68 -11.54
C GLY A 36 -0.35 36.57 -10.52
N GLN A 37 0.99 36.69 -10.60
CA GLN A 37 1.79 37.54 -9.72
C GLN A 37 2.30 38.79 -10.47
N LYS A 38 2.44 39.89 -9.74
CA LYS A 38 3.03 41.14 -10.25
C LYS A 38 4.56 41.03 -10.17
N LEU A 39 5.23 41.05 -11.32
CA LEU A 39 6.69 41.14 -11.41
C LEU A 39 7.11 42.50 -11.93
N HIS A 40 7.88 43.24 -11.14
CA HIS A 40 8.37 44.54 -11.55
C HIS A 40 9.35 44.41 -12.74
N VAL A 41 9.31 45.34 -13.70
CA VAL A 41 10.09 45.24 -14.96
C VAL A 41 11.60 45.23 -14.71
N SER A 42 12.06 45.79 -13.60
CA SER A 42 13.47 45.70 -13.16
C SER A 42 13.91 44.30 -12.74
N SER A 43 12.96 43.46 -12.33
CA SER A 43 13.19 42.09 -11.87
C SER A 43 12.71 41.04 -12.89
N PHE A 44 12.07 41.48 -13.97
CA PHE A 44 11.66 40.64 -15.09
C PHE A 44 12.86 40.47 -16.04
N SER A 45 13.61 39.39 -15.91
CA SER A 45 14.78 39.11 -16.75
C SER A 45 14.41 38.54 -18.11
N VAL A 46 15.36 38.58 -19.05
CA VAL A 46 15.20 37.98 -20.39
C VAL A 46 14.90 36.47 -20.30
N ALA A 47 15.50 35.76 -19.34
CA ALA A 47 15.17 34.35 -19.07
C ALA A 47 13.70 34.14 -18.67
N ILE A 48 13.16 35.01 -17.79
CA ILE A 48 11.74 34.93 -17.39
C ILE A 48 10.83 35.32 -18.57
N LEU A 49 11.26 36.26 -19.43
CA LEU A 49 10.55 36.60 -20.64
C LEU A 49 10.48 35.42 -21.63
N ILE A 50 11.55 34.66 -21.81
CA ILE A 50 11.53 33.43 -22.63
C ILE A 50 10.52 32.41 -22.07
N GLU A 51 10.52 32.19 -20.75
CA GLU A 51 9.54 31.32 -20.09
C GLU A 51 8.09 31.83 -20.25
N TYR A 52 7.89 33.15 -20.18
CA TYR A 52 6.60 33.79 -20.45
C TYR A 52 6.11 33.49 -21.87
N ILE A 53 6.99 33.60 -22.87
CA ILE A 53 6.70 33.33 -24.28
C ILE A 53 6.43 31.84 -24.52
N ARG A 54 7.26 30.94 -23.96
CA ARG A 54 7.10 29.47 -24.07
C ARG A 54 5.73 29.01 -23.59
N LYS A 55 5.31 29.49 -22.42
CA LYS A 55 4.00 29.15 -21.83
C LYS A 55 2.82 29.69 -22.64
N LYS A 56 2.97 30.85 -23.29
CA LYS A 56 1.92 31.46 -24.12
C LYS A 56 1.75 30.79 -25.48
N THR A 57 2.82 30.21 -26.04
CA THR A 57 2.81 29.60 -27.39
C THR A 57 2.82 28.08 -27.40
N ASN A 58 3.02 27.42 -26.26
CA ASN A 58 3.18 25.97 -26.13
C ASN A 58 4.32 25.39 -27.00
N ILE A 59 5.35 26.21 -27.25
CA ILE A 59 6.55 25.87 -28.02
C ILE A 59 7.70 25.61 -27.04
N ASN A 60 8.32 24.42 -27.10
CA ASN A 60 9.38 24.01 -26.18
C ASN A 60 10.73 23.90 -26.88
N TYR A 61 11.36 25.05 -27.18
CA TYR A 61 12.75 25.10 -27.64
C TYR A 61 13.66 25.51 -26.49
N PRO A 62 14.51 24.60 -25.95
CA PRO A 62 15.33 24.88 -24.77
C PRO A 62 16.36 26.00 -24.96
N ASP A 63 16.79 26.25 -26.20
CA ASP A 63 17.87 27.22 -26.53
C ASP A 63 17.35 28.46 -27.28
N MET A 64 16.12 28.88 -26.99
CA MET A 64 15.52 30.09 -27.57
C MET A 64 16.31 31.34 -27.19
N LYS A 65 16.78 32.09 -28.19
CA LYS A 65 17.47 33.39 -28.02
C LYS A 65 16.59 34.53 -28.52
N LEU A 66 16.67 35.68 -27.86
CA LEU A 66 15.88 36.87 -28.18
C LEU A 66 16.79 38.01 -28.67
N TRP A 67 16.34 38.78 -29.67
CA TRP A 67 16.99 40.01 -30.11
C TRP A 67 16.03 41.20 -29.98
N LYS A 68 16.54 42.35 -29.53
CA LYS A 68 15.83 43.64 -29.63
C LYS A 68 16.10 44.26 -30.99
N ILE A 69 15.03 44.71 -31.66
CA ILE A 69 15.10 45.42 -32.94
C ILE A 69 14.21 46.65 -32.86
N ASN A 70 14.67 47.75 -33.48
CA ASN A 70 13.93 49.00 -33.58
C ASN A 70 13.65 49.32 -35.06
N LYS A 71 12.75 48.56 -35.68
CA LYS A 71 12.40 48.61 -37.11
C LYS A 71 10.93 48.26 -37.29
N LYS A 72 10.25 48.89 -38.26
CA LYS A 72 8.85 48.59 -38.62
C LYS A 72 8.71 47.14 -39.08
N LYS A 73 7.58 46.50 -38.76
CA LYS A 73 7.31 45.10 -39.12
C LYS A 73 7.49 44.81 -40.62
N GLU A 74 7.04 45.72 -41.48
CA GLU A 74 7.13 45.60 -42.93
C GLU A 74 8.59 45.58 -43.43
N GLU A 75 9.50 46.29 -42.74
CA GLU A 75 10.94 46.26 -43.05
C GLU A 75 11.59 44.92 -42.64
N ILE A 76 11.04 44.25 -41.63
CA ILE A 76 11.50 42.93 -41.17
C ILE A 76 11.03 41.84 -42.15
N GLU A 77 9.76 41.87 -42.57
CA GLU A 77 9.20 40.86 -43.50
C GLU A 77 9.84 40.92 -44.91
N ASN A 78 10.29 42.10 -45.34
CA ASN A 78 10.91 42.29 -46.66
C ASN A 78 12.38 41.82 -46.73
N LYS A 79 13.04 41.55 -45.60
CA LYS A 79 14.40 41.00 -45.54
C LYS A 79 14.33 39.54 -45.12
N ASN A 80 14.72 38.60 -45.99
CA ASN A 80 14.71 37.16 -45.73
C ASN A 80 15.72 36.73 -44.63
N VAL A 81 15.48 37.08 -43.38
CA VAL A 81 16.33 36.82 -42.21
C VAL A 81 16.02 35.43 -41.65
N LEU A 82 17.00 34.53 -41.61
CA LEU A 82 16.79 33.12 -41.19
C LEU A 82 17.62 32.72 -39.97
N THR A 83 18.70 33.44 -39.64
CA THR A 83 19.61 33.13 -38.52
C THR A 83 19.86 34.34 -37.60
N GLY A 84 20.48 34.10 -36.43
CA GLY A 84 20.80 35.16 -35.47
C GLY A 84 21.81 36.18 -36.01
N GLU A 85 22.76 35.74 -36.83
CA GLU A 85 23.73 36.62 -37.48
C GLU A 85 23.07 37.55 -38.51
N ASP A 86 22.05 37.05 -39.22
CA ASP A 86 21.28 37.86 -40.17
C ASP A 86 20.52 38.98 -39.44
N ILE A 87 19.99 38.70 -38.24
CA ILE A 87 19.33 39.72 -37.41
C ILE A 87 20.31 40.84 -37.03
N GLU A 88 21.52 40.49 -36.61
CA GLU A 88 22.51 41.48 -36.16
C GLU A 88 23.06 42.33 -37.31
N LYS A 89 23.30 41.72 -38.49
CA LYS A 89 23.89 42.41 -39.64
C LYS A 89 22.86 43.17 -40.49
N GLU A 90 21.69 42.59 -40.74
CA GLU A 90 20.71 43.15 -41.69
C GLU A 90 19.65 44.02 -41.01
N LEU A 91 19.32 43.73 -39.75
CA LEU A 91 18.31 44.46 -38.98
C LEU A 91 18.92 45.31 -37.86
N ASN A 92 20.26 45.31 -37.72
CA ASN A 92 20.98 45.93 -36.60
C ASN A 92 20.41 45.50 -35.24
N GLY A 93 19.95 44.25 -35.14
CA GLY A 93 19.38 43.72 -33.91
C GLY A 93 20.45 43.48 -32.85
N LYS A 94 20.07 43.58 -31.58
CA LYS A 94 20.96 43.36 -30.44
C LYS A 94 20.52 42.12 -29.66
N GLU A 95 21.38 41.10 -29.56
CA GLU A 95 21.09 39.90 -28.77
C GLU A 95 20.84 40.28 -27.30
N MET A 96 19.80 39.69 -26.72
CA MET A 96 19.39 39.91 -25.35
C MET A 96 19.98 38.82 -24.45
N GLU A 97 20.74 39.22 -23.44
CA GLU A 97 21.37 38.31 -22.50
C GLU A 97 20.38 37.86 -21.42
N LEU A 98 20.32 36.55 -21.17
CA LEU A 98 19.36 35.90 -20.27
C LEU A 98 19.27 36.52 -18.87
N GLN A 99 20.41 36.94 -18.30
CA GLN A 99 20.50 37.45 -16.93
C GLN A 99 20.16 38.93 -16.81
N LYS A 100 20.17 39.68 -17.92
CA LYS A 100 19.85 41.11 -17.90
C LYS A 100 18.35 41.30 -17.76
N SER A 101 17.96 42.40 -17.11
CA SER A 101 16.55 42.75 -16.95
C SER A 101 15.96 43.25 -18.26
N PHE A 102 14.66 43.02 -18.48
CA PHE A 102 13.92 43.59 -19.60
C PHE A 102 14.07 45.11 -19.65
N LYS A 103 14.04 45.77 -18.48
CA LYS A 103 14.24 47.22 -18.37
C LYS A 103 15.54 47.68 -19.03
N THR A 104 16.61 46.91 -18.94
CA THR A 104 17.94 47.28 -19.46
C THR A 104 17.92 47.47 -20.98
N TYR A 105 17.07 46.73 -21.69
CA TYR A 105 16.99 46.81 -23.15
C TYR A 105 15.97 47.83 -23.64
N PHE A 106 14.94 48.14 -22.86
CA PHE A 106 13.83 49.00 -23.27
C PHE A 106 13.71 50.28 -22.42
N ILE A 107 14.80 50.75 -21.81
CA ILE A 107 14.75 51.85 -20.83
C ILE A 107 14.23 53.15 -21.44
N ASP A 108 14.67 53.47 -22.65
CA ASP A 108 14.31 54.71 -23.34
C ASP A 108 12.82 54.70 -23.71
N GLU A 109 12.29 53.54 -24.11
CA GLU A 109 10.90 53.39 -24.57
C GLU A 109 9.93 53.19 -23.40
N LEU A 110 10.44 52.68 -22.28
CA LEU A 110 9.78 52.74 -20.99
C LEU A 110 9.76 54.18 -20.43
N ASN A 111 10.64 55.09 -20.88
CA ASN A 111 10.70 56.47 -20.40
C ASN A 111 10.03 57.50 -21.34
N GLN A 112 10.04 57.31 -22.67
CA GLN A 112 9.52 58.25 -23.66
C GLN A 112 8.02 58.57 -23.52
N ALA A 113 7.21 57.63 -23.04
CA ALA A 113 5.78 57.90 -22.78
C ALA A 113 5.50 58.48 -21.37
N ASN A 114 6.47 59.16 -20.76
CA ASN A 114 6.30 60.00 -19.57
C ASN A 114 6.53 61.50 -19.85
N SER A 115 7.04 61.87 -21.02
CA SER A 115 7.05 63.24 -21.50
C SER A 115 5.77 63.47 -22.30
N GLN A 116 4.72 63.82 -21.60
CA GLN A 116 3.57 64.49 -22.20
C GLN A 116 3.52 65.82 -21.47
N ASP A 117 4.34 66.75 -21.96
CA ASP A 117 4.34 68.20 -21.75
C ASP A 117 5.58 68.71 -22.49
N ASP A 118 5.48 68.84 -23.80
CA ASP A 118 5.81 70.06 -24.55
C ASP A 118 5.56 69.81 -26.05
N GLU A 119 4.90 70.80 -26.65
CA GLU A 119 4.31 70.83 -27.97
C GLU A 119 5.35 70.86 -29.11
N ASP A 120 4.87 70.56 -30.32
CA ASP A 120 5.48 70.84 -31.63
C ASP A 120 6.62 69.92 -32.06
N ASP A 121 6.28 68.83 -32.74
CA ASP A 121 6.72 68.61 -34.13
C ASP A 121 6.00 67.39 -34.73
N GLU A 122 5.45 67.59 -35.92
CA GLU A 122 4.92 66.56 -36.80
C GLU A 122 6.02 65.55 -37.15
N ASP A 123 6.10 64.48 -36.37
CA ASP A 123 6.40 63.11 -36.81
C ASP A 123 6.24 62.19 -35.60
N ASP A 124 4.98 61.83 -35.34
CA ASP A 124 4.54 60.69 -34.54
C ASP A 124 5.13 59.38 -35.12
N GLU A 125 6.44 59.14 -35.03
CA GLU A 125 7.03 57.81 -35.19
C GLU A 125 6.96 57.01 -33.88
N THR A 126 5.72 56.94 -33.38
CA THR A 126 5.08 55.77 -32.78
C THR A 126 6.01 54.67 -32.25
N ALA A 127 5.86 54.42 -30.94
CA ALA A 127 6.33 53.24 -30.22
C ALA A 127 5.81 51.88 -30.76
N GLU A 128 5.30 51.82 -31.98
CA GLU A 128 4.88 50.61 -32.71
C GLU A 128 6.06 49.87 -33.34
N ASN A 129 7.25 50.48 -33.42
CA ASN A 129 8.39 49.99 -34.22
C ASN A 129 9.33 49.00 -33.49
N ILE A 130 8.92 48.47 -32.34
CA ILE A 130 9.80 47.66 -31.48
C ILE A 130 9.34 46.22 -31.43
N HIS A 131 10.17 45.35 -32.03
CA HIS A 131 9.91 43.92 -32.11
C HIS A 131 11.02 43.12 -31.43
N ILE A 132 10.61 42.10 -30.67
CA ILE A 132 11.51 41.09 -30.10
C ILE A 132 11.49 39.88 -31.01
N ILE A 133 12.65 39.45 -31.54
CA ILE A 133 12.72 38.31 -32.47
C ILE A 133 13.22 37.02 -31.81
N ALA A 134 12.43 35.95 -31.98
CA ALA A 134 12.61 34.55 -31.59
C ALA A 134 13.40 33.58 -32.51
N ILE A 135 14.59 33.03 -32.18
CA ILE A 135 15.20 31.91 -32.98
C ILE A 135 15.40 30.62 -32.16
N PRO A 136 14.99 29.43 -32.66
CA PRO A 136 15.40 28.12 -32.16
C PRO A 136 16.63 27.57 -32.92
N THR A 137 17.74 27.29 -32.21
CA THR A 137 18.95 26.72 -32.82
C THR A 137 19.10 25.23 -32.52
N THR A 138 19.36 24.42 -33.54
CA THR A 138 19.86 23.04 -33.41
C THR A 138 21.16 22.93 -34.19
N ASP A 139 22.25 22.47 -33.58
CA ASP A 139 23.27 21.65 -34.25
C ASP A 139 24.31 21.02 -33.29
N THR A 140 24.70 19.79 -33.63
CA THR A 140 25.62 18.81 -32.99
C THR A 140 27.12 19.18 -33.11
N VAL A 141 28.04 18.83 -32.18
CA VAL A 141 28.92 17.62 -32.19
C VAL A 141 30.00 17.68 -31.06
N ALA A 142 30.39 16.48 -30.55
CA ALA A 142 31.63 16.01 -29.86
C ALA A 142 31.89 16.25 -28.35
N ILE A 143 32.20 15.14 -27.66
CA ILE A 143 32.44 14.96 -26.21
C ILE A 143 33.95 14.96 -25.90
N PRO A 144 34.42 15.74 -24.90
CA PRO A 144 35.49 15.36 -24.00
C PRO A 144 34.92 14.84 -22.66
N GLU A 145 35.64 13.91 -22.02
CA GLU A 145 35.24 13.20 -20.79
C GLU A 145 34.62 14.08 -19.68
N SER A 146 33.66 13.49 -18.96
CA SER A 146 33.02 13.92 -17.69
C SER A 146 31.70 14.72 -17.75
N ILE A 147 30.83 14.44 -18.73
CA ILE A 147 29.39 14.78 -18.68
C ILE A 147 28.56 13.58 -18.21
N ASP A 148 28.94 12.35 -18.61
CA ASP A 148 28.25 11.12 -18.21
C ASP A 148 28.21 10.95 -16.68
N ASP A 149 29.29 11.26 -15.97
CA ASP A 149 29.32 11.16 -14.50
C ASP A 149 28.34 12.14 -13.81
N LYS A 150 28.15 13.34 -14.37
CA LYS A 150 27.19 14.33 -13.82
C LYS A 150 25.75 13.96 -14.15
N LEU A 151 25.50 13.40 -15.34
CA LEU A 151 24.19 12.88 -15.73
C LEU A 151 23.81 11.63 -14.94
N GLU A 152 24.75 10.72 -14.70
CA GLU A 152 24.56 9.57 -13.81
C GLU A 152 24.28 10.02 -12.37
N LYS A 153 24.99 11.04 -11.87
CA LYS A 153 24.76 11.59 -10.53
C LYS A 153 23.37 12.25 -10.41
N MET A 154 22.94 13.07 -11.36
CA MET A 154 21.58 13.64 -11.36
C MET A 154 20.49 12.57 -11.53
N SER A 155 20.73 11.56 -12.37
CA SER A 155 19.83 10.42 -12.54
C SER A 155 19.74 9.56 -11.27
N LEU A 156 20.85 9.42 -10.53
CA LEU A 156 20.89 8.76 -9.22
C LEU A 156 20.15 9.57 -8.15
N GLU A 157 20.36 10.89 -8.09
CA GLU A 157 19.65 11.80 -7.17
C GLU A 157 18.14 11.82 -7.46
N PHE A 158 17.72 11.83 -8.73
CA PHE A 158 16.31 11.75 -9.11
C PHE A 158 15.67 10.40 -8.77
N ARG A 159 16.38 9.29 -9.00
CA ARG A 159 15.93 7.94 -8.61
C ARG A 159 15.80 7.81 -7.08
N ASN A 160 16.73 8.38 -6.33
CA ASN A 160 16.68 8.41 -4.88
C ASN A 160 15.48 9.25 -4.38
N GLY A 161 15.27 10.46 -4.93
CA GLY A 161 14.12 11.29 -4.58
C GLY A 161 12.76 10.64 -4.90
N LEU A 162 12.65 9.92 -6.02
CA LEU A 162 11.48 9.08 -6.34
C LEU A 162 11.30 7.92 -5.35
N GLY A 163 12.41 7.33 -4.88
CA GLY A 163 12.43 6.34 -3.81
C GLY A 163 11.88 6.91 -2.50
N ASP A 164 12.28 8.13 -2.14
CA ASP A 164 11.82 8.81 -0.93
C ASP A 164 10.32 9.12 -0.99
N VAL A 165 9.82 9.69 -2.10
CA VAL A 165 8.37 9.93 -2.30
C VAL A 165 7.56 8.63 -2.24
N ARG A 166 8.08 7.54 -2.80
CA ARG A 166 7.43 6.23 -2.74
C ARG A 166 7.39 5.68 -1.32
N THR A 167 8.43 5.95 -0.53
CA THR A 167 8.52 5.57 0.89
C THR A 167 7.52 6.38 1.71
N GLU A 168 7.51 7.71 1.56
CA GLU A 168 6.55 8.61 2.23
C GLU A 168 5.09 8.26 1.89
N LEU A 169 4.79 7.94 0.63
CA LEU A 169 3.45 7.48 0.23
C LEU A 169 3.10 6.13 0.88
N GLY A 170 4.10 5.25 1.03
CA GLY A 170 3.98 3.99 1.78
C GLY A 170 3.66 4.24 3.26
N ASP A 171 4.31 5.22 3.87
CA ASP A 171 4.09 5.60 5.27
C ASP A 171 2.70 6.21 5.48
N VAL A 172 2.26 7.11 4.59
CA VAL A 172 0.90 7.68 4.63
C VAL A 172 -0.15 6.58 4.51
N ARG A 173 0.05 5.62 3.60
CA ARG A 173 -0.86 4.48 3.43
C ARG A 173 -0.90 3.60 4.68
N THR A 174 0.25 3.41 5.33
CA THR A 174 0.36 2.65 6.58
C THR A 174 -0.36 3.38 7.72
N ILE A 175 -0.10 4.66 7.91
CA ILE A 175 -0.74 5.51 8.92
C ILE A 175 -2.26 5.53 8.75
N LEU A 176 -2.75 5.74 7.52
CA LEU A 176 -4.18 5.72 7.23
C LEU A 176 -4.79 4.34 7.53
N GLY A 177 -4.03 3.28 7.26
CA GLY A 177 -4.35 1.92 7.64
C GLY A 177 -4.54 1.76 9.15
N ASP A 178 -3.55 2.18 9.92
CA ASP A 178 -3.56 2.08 11.38
C ASP A 178 -4.70 2.91 11.98
N VAL A 179 -4.94 4.12 11.48
CA VAL A 179 -6.06 4.98 11.91
C VAL A 179 -7.41 4.29 11.65
N TYR A 180 -7.59 3.66 10.49
CA TYR A 180 -8.80 2.88 10.23
C TYR A 180 -8.91 1.67 11.16
N GLU A 181 -7.83 0.91 11.36
CA GLU A 181 -7.85 -0.27 12.23
C GLU A 181 -8.23 0.11 13.67
N LEU A 182 -7.65 1.19 14.20
CA LEU A 182 -7.98 1.74 15.52
C LEU A 182 -9.42 2.24 15.59
N SER A 183 -9.88 2.95 14.55
CA SER A 183 -11.25 3.45 14.49
C SER A 183 -12.28 2.32 14.42
N ALA A 184 -12.01 1.30 13.60
CA ALA A 184 -12.83 0.10 13.48
C ALA A 184 -12.94 -0.64 14.81
N ARG A 185 -11.81 -0.87 15.51
CA ARG A 185 -11.81 -1.48 16.83
C ARG A 185 -12.56 -0.64 17.86
N SER A 186 -12.35 0.68 17.84
CA SER A 186 -13.05 1.62 18.72
C SER A 186 -14.55 1.53 18.51
N GLU A 187 -15.03 1.64 17.27
CA GLU A 187 -16.45 1.55 16.95
C GLU A 187 -17.04 0.21 17.37
N VAL A 188 -16.41 -0.92 17.03
CA VAL A 188 -16.96 -2.23 17.39
C VAL A 188 -16.99 -2.44 18.92
N SER A 189 -15.99 -1.93 19.64
CA SER A 189 -15.95 -2.04 21.10
C SER A 189 -17.10 -1.32 21.81
N LYS A 190 -17.66 -0.26 21.20
CA LYS A 190 -18.83 0.46 21.73
C LYS A 190 -20.07 -0.44 21.80
N PHE A 191 -20.21 -1.37 20.85
CA PHE A 191 -21.40 -2.22 20.75
C PHE A 191 -21.18 -3.61 21.34
N LEU A 192 -19.98 -4.18 21.22
CA LEU A 192 -19.68 -5.57 21.57
C LEU A 192 -18.78 -5.72 22.81
N GLY A 193 -18.23 -4.61 23.33
CA GLY A 193 -17.43 -4.58 24.56
C GLY A 193 -15.91 -4.62 24.35
N SER A 194 -15.17 -4.46 25.44
CA SER A 194 -13.71 -4.25 25.43
C SER A 194 -12.88 -5.48 25.04
N HIS A 195 -13.44 -6.69 25.07
CA HIS A 195 -12.71 -7.91 24.68
C HIS A 195 -12.39 -7.99 23.17
N TYR A 196 -12.89 -7.03 22.40
CA TYR A 196 -12.80 -6.95 20.95
C TYR A 196 -11.76 -5.93 20.43
N THR A 197 -10.94 -5.33 21.32
CA THR A 197 -10.07 -4.18 21.00
C THR A 197 -8.60 -4.50 20.72
N SER A 198 -8.15 -5.75 20.82
CA SER A 198 -6.73 -6.11 20.70
C SER A 198 -6.48 -7.33 19.80
N LYS A 199 -5.37 -7.31 19.06
CA LYS A 199 -4.85 -8.51 18.35
C LYS A 199 -4.58 -9.64 19.34
N PHE A 200 -4.96 -10.86 18.98
CA PHE A 200 -4.74 -12.04 19.80
C PHE A 200 -3.96 -13.09 18.99
N GLU A 201 -2.75 -13.39 19.45
CA GLU A 201 -1.88 -14.38 18.81
C GLU A 201 -2.06 -15.77 19.45
N ILE A 202 -2.19 -16.80 18.62
CA ILE A 202 -2.20 -18.20 19.05
C ILE A 202 -0.99 -18.91 18.50
N PHE A 203 -0.14 -19.38 19.41
CA PHE A 203 1.11 -20.05 19.08
C PHE A 203 1.26 -21.42 19.75
N ASP A 204 0.27 -21.88 20.52
CA ASP A 204 0.31 -23.17 21.22
C ASP A 204 -1.09 -23.83 21.35
N LEU A 205 -1.12 -25.06 21.87
CA LEU A 205 -2.37 -25.80 22.09
C LEU A 205 -3.25 -25.15 23.16
N ASN A 206 -2.64 -24.52 24.17
CA ASN A 206 -3.38 -23.82 25.22
C ASN A 206 -4.19 -22.66 24.64
N GLY A 207 -3.61 -21.87 23.74
CA GLY A 207 -4.29 -20.78 23.05
C GLY A 207 -5.45 -21.28 22.19
N LEU A 208 -5.28 -22.40 21.48
CA LEU A 208 -6.34 -23.04 20.70
C LEU A 208 -7.50 -23.50 21.59
N VAL A 209 -7.21 -24.26 22.65
CA VAL A 209 -8.24 -24.74 23.60
C VAL A 209 -8.97 -23.57 24.27
N ARG A 210 -8.22 -22.55 24.71
CA ARG A 210 -8.78 -21.36 25.37
C ARG A 210 -9.68 -20.53 24.45
N LEU A 211 -9.45 -20.58 23.14
CA LEU A 211 -10.29 -19.91 22.16
C LEU A 211 -11.49 -20.78 21.76
N ALA A 212 -11.25 -22.06 21.50
CA ALA A 212 -12.22 -22.99 20.95
C ALA A 212 -13.33 -23.40 21.93
N LEU A 213 -13.05 -23.36 23.23
CA LEU A 213 -13.88 -24.04 24.23
C LEU A 213 -14.22 -23.11 25.40
N PRO A 214 -15.42 -23.24 25.99
CA PRO A 214 -15.82 -22.46 27.16
C PRO A 214 -14.94 -22.81 28.36
N ARG A 215 -14.80 -21.90 29.33
CA ARG A 215 -14.02 -22.18 30.56
C ARG A 215 -14.66 -23.26 31.43
N ASN A 216 -15.98 -23.39 31.36
CA ASN A 216 -16.76 -24.34 32.14
C ASN A 216 -16.58 -25.76 31.57
N ILE A 217 -16.75 -26.76 32.44
CA ILE A 217 -16.71 -28.19 32.09
C ILE A 217 -17.85 -28.51 31.13
N LEU A 218 -17.53 -29.18 30.02
CA LEU A 218 -18.53 -29.62 29.07
C LEU A 218 -19.34 -30.80 29.66
N PRO A 219 -20.63 -30.98 29.29
CA PRO A 219 -21.42 -32.13 29.72
C PRO A 219 -20.71 -33.46 29.42
N SER A 220 -20.05 -33.55 28.26
CA SER A 220 -19.22 -34.70 27.85
C SER A 220 -17.96 -34.91 28.69
N GLU A 221 -17.59 -33.94 29.53
CA GLU A 221 -16.42 -33.98 30.40
C GLU A 221 -16.80 -34.20 31.87
N LYS A 222 -18.07 -34.02 32.26
CA LYS A 222 -18.52 -34.09 33.67
C LYS A 222 -18.22 -35.43 34.34
N GLU A 223 -18.35 -36.53 33.61
CA GLU A 223 -18.07 -37.88 34.14
C GLU A 223 -16.57 -38.22 34.14
N LYS A 224 -15.75 -37.48 33.38
CA LYS A 224 -14.31 -37.73 33.18
C LYS A 224 -13.43 -36.74 33.95
N ALA A 225 -14.00 -35.62 34.40
CA ALA A 225 -13.31 -34.62 35.20
C ALA A 225 -13.09 -35.17 36.61
N LEU A 226 -11.88 -35.66 36.88
CA LEU A 226 -11.46 -36.01 38.25
C LEU A 226 -11.47 -34.79 39.19
N TYR A 227 -11.37 -33.58 38.62
CA TYR A 227 -11.34 -32.32 39.36
C TYR A 227 -12.02 -31.19 38.56
N ASP A 228 -12.80 -30.37 39.26
CA ASP A 228 -13.55 -29.26 38.64
C ASP A 228 -12.73 -27.96 38.45
N SER A 229 -11.43 -28.01 38.72
CA SER A 229 -10.57 -26.82 38.58
C SER A 229 -10.38 -26.45 37.11
N GLN A 230 -10.47 -25.16 36.79
CA GLN A 230 -10.29 -24.65 35.44
C GLN A 230 -8.92 -25.04 34.83
N VAL A 231 -7.87 -25.13 35.66
CA VAL A 231 -6.52 -25.53 35.23
C VAL A 231 -6.51 -26.99 34.79
N TYR A 232 -7.15 -27.87 35.55
CA TYR A 232 -7.25 -29.30 35.21
C TYR A 232 -8.03 -29.50 33.91
N VAL A 233 -9.18 -28.85 33.77
CA VAL A 233 -10.02 -28.93 32.55
C VAL A 233 -9.24 -28.48 31.31
N SER A 234 -8.48 -27.38 31.43
CA SER A 234 -7.62 -26.91 30.34
C SER A 234 -6.54 -27.94 29.99
N SER A 235 -5.86 -28.50 30.99
CA SER A 235 -4.81 -29.51 30.77
C SER A 235 -5.36 -30.78 30.13
N TYR A 236 -6.52 -31.27 30.59
CA TYR A 236 -7.22 -32.42 30.00
C TYR A 236 -7.50 -32.21 28.51
N ARG A 237 -8.11 -31.08 28.15
CA ARG A 237 -8.45 -30.75 26.75
C ARG A 237 -7.22 -30.63 25.88
N VAL A 238 -6.15 -30.02 26.40
CA VAL A 238 -4.88 -29.88 25.68
C VAL A 238 -4.23 -31.23 25.43
N HIS A 239 -4.25 -32.14 26.41
CA HIS A 239 -3.79 -33.52 26.22
C HIS A 239 -4.62 -34.26 25.17
N LYS A 240 -5.94 -34.13 25.22
CA LYS A 240 -6.85 -34.75 24.24
C LYS A 240 -6.59 -34.23 22.82
N LEU A 241 -6.33 -32.93 22.67
CA LEU A 241 -5.95 -32.33 21.39
C LEU A 241 -4.57 -32.81 20.91
N SER A 242 -3.61 -32.97 21.83
CA SER A 242 -2.30 -33.57 21.53
C SER A 242 -2.44 -35.00 21.00
N ASP A 243 -3.24 -35.85 21.66
CA ASP A 243 -3.53 -37.21 21.20
C ASP A 243 -4.25 -37.25 19.85
N PHE A 244 -5.12 -36.28 19.59
CA PHE A 244 -5.77 -36.14 18.30
C PHE A 244 -4.77 -35.82 17.17
N ILE A 245 -3.76 -34.99 17.43
CA ILE A 245 -2.69 -34.68 16.47
C ILE A 245 -1.91 -35.93 16.09
N TYR A 246 -1.58 -36.78 17.08
CA TYR A 246 -0.95 -38.08 16.84
C TYR A 246 -1.85 -39.01 16.02
N THR A 247 -3.11 -39.16 16.43
CA THR A 247 -4.06 -40.10 15.80
C THR A 247 -4.40 -39.72 14.36
N LYS A 248 -4.20 -38.47 13.97
CA LYS A 248 -4.43 -37.95 12.63
C LYS A 248 -3.19 -37.89 11.75
N ASP A 249 -2.06 -38.35 12.26
CA ASP A 249 -0.77 -38.34 11.55
C ASP A 249 -0.44 -36.95 10.96
N MET A 250 -0.75 -35.88 11.71
CA MET A 250 -0.58 -34.51 11.19
C MET A 250 0.89 -34.15 10.92
N ARG A 251 1.83 -34.95 11.47
CA ARG A 251 3.25 -34.87 11.12
C ARG A 251 3.46 -35.05 9.62
N ASP A 252 2.80 -36.04 9.04
CA ASP A 252 2.98 -36.39 7.63
C ASP A 252 2.38 -35.31 6.72
N CYS A 253 1.29 -34.66 7.15
CA CYS A 253 0.75 -33.49 6.46
C CYS A 253 1.76 -32.34 6.43
N LEU A 254 2.41 -32.04 7.57
CA LEU A 254 3.41 -30.99 7.65
C LEU A 254 4.67 -31.33 6.82
N ASP A 255 5.16 -32.57 6.91
CA ASP A 255 6.33 -33.00 6.14
C ASP A 255 6.04 -32.98 4.63
N SER A 256 4.85 -33.44 4.22
CA SER A 256 4.39 -33.36 2.82
C SER A 256 4.31 -31.91 2.31
N ALA A 257 3.82 -30.98 3.14
CA ALA A 257 3.77 -29.57 2.79
C ALA A 257 5.19 -28.98 2.63
N ILE A 258 6.12 -29.31 3.53
CA ILE A 258 7.53 -28.89 3.46
C ILE A 258 8.19 -29.42 2.19
N GLU A 259 8.03 -30.71 1.89
CA GLU A 259 8.60 -31.34 0.70
C GLU A 259 8.01 -30.78 -0.59
N TYR A 260 6.73 -30.41 -0.60
CA TYR A 260 6.14 -29.72 -1.74
C TYR A 260 6.76 -28.33 -1.95
N ILE A 261 6.92 -27.53 -0.89
CA ILE A 261 7.55 -26.20 -0.99
C ILE A 261 8.97 -26.30 -1.56
N ARG A 262 9.74 -27.29 -1.12
CA ARG A 262 11.12 -27.52 -1.58
C ARG A 262 11.24 -27.89 -3.05
N LYS A 263 10.18 -28.44 -3.64
CA LYS A 263 10.11 -28.79 -5.07
C LYS A 263 9.68 -27.63 -5.95
N LEU A 264 9.25 -26.51 -5.37
CA LEU A 264 8.87 -25.35 -6.16
C LEU A 264 10.08 -24.76 -6.87
N PRO A 265 9.89 -24.14 -8.05
CA PRO A 265 10.97 -23.47 -8.75
C PRO A 265 11.58 -22.39 -7.84
N ASN A 266 12.91 -22.29 -7.86
CA ASN A 266 13.59 -21.16 -7.25
C ASN A 266 13.24 -19.90 -8.04
N ASP A 267 12.30 -19.13 -7.52
CA ASP A 267 11.99 -17.76 -7.94
C ASP A 267 12.55 -16.80 -6.89
N ASP A 268 13.16 -15.71 -7.36
CA ASP A 268 13.77 -14.68 -6.53
C ASP A 268 12.77 -13.77 -5.82
N SER A 269 11.46 -13.94 -6.08
CA SER A 269 10.44 -13.14 -5.41
C SER A 269 10.39 -13.38 -3.90
N ASN A 270 10.09 -12.31 -3.16
CA ASN A 270 9.99 -12.33 -1.69
C ASN A 270 8.99 -13.37 -1.18
N TYR A 271 7.97 -13.70 -1.97
CA TYR A 271 6.99 -14.72 -1.61
C TYR A 271 7.62 -16.11 -1.52
N PHE A 272 8.37 -16.56 -2.54
CA PHE A 272 9.02 -17.88 -2.51
C PHE A 272 10.15 -17.94 -1.47
N LYS A 273 10.92 -16.86 -1.30
CA LYS A 273 11.90 -16.76 -0.20
C LYS A 273 11.26 -16.98 1.16
N ASN A 274 10.10 -16.35 1.41
CA ASN A 274 9.34 -16.54 2.65
C ASN A 274 8.80 -17.96 2.80
N LEU A 275 8.37 -18.61 1.70
CA LEU A 275 7.94 -20.00 1.73
C LEU A 275 9.09 -20.95 2.09
N GLN A 276 10.29 -20.76 1.52
CA GLN A 276 11.46 -21.57 1.86
C GLN A 276 11.86 -21.40 3.32
N GLN A 277 11.90 -20.16 3.83
CA GLN A 277 12.15 -19.91 5.26
C GLN A 277 11.11 -20.56 6.17
N LEU A 278 9.84 -20.57 5.76
CA LEU A 278 8.75 -21.24 6.47
C LEU A 278 8.95 -22.76 6.48
N ALA A 279 9.36 -23.35 5.35
CA ALA A 279 9.70 -24.76 5.23
C ALA A 279 10.88 -25.15 6.13
N ASP A 280 11.91 -24.31 6.22
CA ASP A 280 13.05 -24.52 7.11
C ASP A 280 12.64 -24.52 8.59
N LYS A 281 11.81 -23.54 9.00
CA LYS A 281 11.24 -23.49 10.36
C LYS A 281 10.45 -24.76 10.67
N GLY A 282 9.61 -25.21 9.74
CA GLY A 282 8.85 -26.45 9.86
C GLY A 282 9.76 -27.67 10.02
N LYS A 283 10.79 -27.81 9.17
CA LYS A 283 11.70 -28.96 9.21
C LYS A 283 12.51 -28.99 10.50
N ILE A 284 12.98 -27.84 10.98
CA ILE A 284 13.69 -27.73 12.26
C ILE A 284 12.78 -28.17 13.41
N ALA A 285 11.52 -27.73 13.42
CA ALA A 285 10.56 -28.08 14.45
C ALA A 285 10.25 -29.59 14.44
N LEU A 286 10.04 -30.19 13.26
CA LEU A 286 9.84 -31.64 13.12
C LEU A 286 11.05 -32.45 13.60
N LYS A 287 12.27 -32.05 13.21
CA LYS A 287 13.50 -32.73 13.68
C LYS A 287 13.66 -32.67 15.19
N LYS A 288 13.38 -31.53 15.81
CA LYS A 288 13.44 -31.38 17.28
C LYS A 288 12.41 -32.26 17.97
N TRP A 289 11.19 -32.31 17.44
CA TRP A 289 10.13 -33.16 17.96
C TRP A 289 10.49 -34.65 17.85
N GLU A 290 10.96 -35.09 16.67
CA GLU A 290 11.40 -36.47 16.44
C GLU A 290 12.55 -36.87 17.37
N SER A 291 13.55 -36.00 17.54
CA SER A 291 14.65 -36.24 18.48
C SER A 291 14.17 -36.39 19.92
N PHE A 292 13.18 -35.58 20.35
CA PHE A 292 12.60 -35.68 21.67
C PHE A 292 11.81 -36.98 21.85
N GLU A 293 11.10 -37.44 20.83
CA GLU A 293 10.34 -38.68 20.89
C GLU A 293 11.19 -39.94 20.87
N ASN A 294 12.27 -39.93 20.09
CA ASN A 294 13.17 -41.06 19.96
C ASN A 294 14.07 -41.25 21.20
N ASN A 295 14.07 -40.29 22.14
CA ASN A 295 14.74 -40.46 23.41
C ASN A 295 13.99 -41.49 24.27
N SER A 296 14.60 -42.66 24.47
CA SER A 296 14.04 -43.78 25.23
C SER A 296 13.81 -43.48 26.73
N ASN A 297 14.41 -42.41 27.25
CA ASN A 297 14.19 -41.97 28.62
C ASN A 297 12.87 -41.22 28.82
N ASN A 298 12.23 -40.76 27.74
CA ASN A 298 11.01 -39.95 27.82
C ASN A 298 9.77 -40.84 27.88
N LYS A 299 8.93 -40.63 28.90
CA LYS A 299 7.62 -41.28 29.04
C LYS A 299 6.64 -40.75 27.97
N THR A 300 5.62 -41.53 27.62
CA THR A 300 4.57 -41.14 26.67
C THR A 300 3.88 -39.82 27.08
N SER A 301 3.69 -39.59 28.38
CA SER A 301 3.15 -38.32 28.91
C SER A 301 4.08 -37.13 28.64
N GLU A 302 5.40 -37.32 28.73
CA GLU A 302 6.40 -36.27 28.49
C GLU A 302 6.48 -35.94 27.00
N LYS A 303 6.35 -36.94 26.12
CA LYS A 303 6.26 -36.74 24.65
C LYS A 303 5.03 -35.90 24.27
N ARG A 304 3.88 -36.15 24.90
CA ARG A 304 2.65 -35.35 24.73
C ARG A 304 2.79 -33.92 25.27
N LEU A 305 3.49 -33.78 26.40
CA LEU A 305 3.72 -32.50 27.04
C LEU A 305 4.68 -31.62 26.22
N TYR A 306 5.63 -32.23 25.52
CA TYR A 306 6.50 -31.53 24.58
C TYR A 306 5.71 -30.82 23.49
N LEU A 307 4.76 -31.51 22.84
CA LEU A 307 3.90 -30.91 21.81
C LEU A 307 3.10 -29.72 22.36
N THR A 308 2.61 -29.86 23.59
CA THR A 308 1.81 -28.85 24.28
C THR A 308 2.59 -27.56 24.55
N ASN A 309 3.86 -27.70 24.93
CA ASN A 309 4.70 -26.59 25.36
C ASN A 309 5.63 -26.07 24.25
N THR A 310 5.69 -26.75 23.10
CA THR A 310 6.51 -26.29 21.97
C THR A 310 5.75 -25.24 21.18
N ARG A 311 6.18 -24.00 21.32
CA ARG A 311 5.67 -22.85 20.56
C ARG A 311 5.71 -23.16 19.06
N SER A 312 4.64 -22.77 18.37
CA SER A 312 4.41 -22.84 16.93
C SER A 312 4.26 -24.24 16.33
N LEU A 313 4.84 -25.29 16.91
CA LEU A 313 4.83 -26.65 16.33
C LEU A 313 3.40 -27.15 16.10
N CYS A 314 2.55 -27.08 17.12
CA CYS A 314 1.16 -27.52 16.98
C CYS A 314 0.37 -26.69 15.97
N ILE A 315 0.66 -25.39 15.84
CA ILE A 315 0.00 -24.54 14.85
C ILE A 315 0.40 -24.96 13.45
N MET A 316 1.67 -25.25 13.20
CA MET A 316 2.14 -25.77 11.90
C MET A 316 1.47 -27.11 11.57
N LEU A 317 1.36 -28.01 12.54
CA LEU A 317 0.70 -29.31 12.36
C LEU A 317 -0.79 -29.17 12.05
N MET A 318 -1.52 -28.38 12.84
CA MET A 318 -2.95 -28.18 12.64
C MET A 318 -3.25 -27.44 11.33
N THR A 319 -2.47 -26.42 10.99
CA THR A 319 -2.69 -25.63 9.78
C THR A 319 -2.34 -26.40 8.50
N SER A 320 -1.25 -27.15 8.50
CA SER A 320 -0.91 -28.05 7.37
C SER A 320 -1.92 -29.18 7.20
N TYR A 321 -2.53 -29.67 8.28
CA TYR A 321 -3.57 -30.70 8.20
C TYR A 321 -4.88 -30.19 7.59
N VAL A 322 -5.23 -28.91 7.79
CA VAL A 322 -6.47 -28.33 7.24
C VAL A 322 -6.31 -27.70 5.86
N LEU A 323 -5.08 -27.45 5.40
CA LEU A 323 -4.80 -26.83 4.12
C LEU A 323 -4.27 -27.83 3.10
N ASP A 324 -4.84 -27.79 1.89
CA ASP A 324 -4.19 -28.34 0.71
C ASP A 324 -3.03 -27.41 0.30
N VAL A 325 -1.81 -27.94 0.32
CA VAL A 325 -0.59 -27.17 0.03
C VAL A 325 -0.61 -26.53 -1.36
N LYS A 326 -1.14 -27.23 -2.37
CA LYS A 326 -1.12 -26.75 -3.76
C LYS A 326 -2.09 -25.58 -3.92
N LEU A 327 -3.31 -25.76 -3.40
CA LEU A 327 -4.37 -24.76 -3.47
C LEU A 327 -4.08 -23.56 -2.57
N ALA A 328 -3.43 -23.75 -1.42
CA ALA A 328 -2.97 -22.64 -0.58
C ALA A 328 -1.99 -21.74 -1.35
N ILE A 329 -0.96 -22.34 -1.96
CA ILE A 329 0.06 -21.60 -2.70
C ILE A 329 -0.52 -20.94 -3.97
N ALA A 330 -1.40 -21.64 -4.69
CA ALA A 330 -2.11 -21.07 -5.85
C ALA A 330 -2.99 -19.87 -5.48
N ASN A 331 -3.39 -19.75 -4.20
CA ASN A 331 -4.14 -18.62 -3.66
C ASN A 331 -3.27 -17.57 -2.95
N GLU A 332 -1.95 -17.60 -3.14
CA GLU A 332 -0.97 -16.71 -2.47
C GLU A 332 -1.08 -16.78 -0.92
N GLN A 333 -1.49 -17.94 -0.39
CA GLN A 333 -1.62 -18.21 1.04
C GLN A 333 -0.48 -19.14 1.49
N ALA A 334 0.08 -18.86 2.67
CA ALA A 334 1.03 -19.77 3.30
C ALA A 334 0.36 -21.14 3.52
N PRO A 335 1.03 -22.25 3.15
CA PRO A 335 0.45 -23.60 3.26
C PRO A 335 0.35 -24.11 4.71
N PHE A 336 1.03 -23.45 5.64
CA PHE A 336 0.87 -23.62 7.08
C PHE A 336 1.40 -22.37 7.80
N ASN A 337 1.05 -22.20 9.07
CA ASN A 337 1.44 -21.03 9.85
C ASN A 337 2.18 -21.43 11.13
N THR A 338 3.07 -20.56 11.60
CA THR A 338 3.69 -20.68 12.93
C THR A 338 2.83 -20.06 14.03
N VAL A 339 1.97 -19.11 13.68
CA VAL A 339 1.07 -18.38 14.60
C VAL A 339 -0.25 -18.13 13.88
N LEU A 340 -1.37 -18.20 14.61
CA LEU A 340 -2.67 -17.72 14.15
C LEU A 340 -2.98 -16.41 14.86
N ASP A 341 -2.82 -15.31 14.16
CA ASP A 341 -3.16 -13.98 14.66
C ASP A 341 -4.63 -13.70 14.39
N ILE A 342 -5.35 -13.16 15.37
CA ILE A 342 -6.75 -12.80 15.25
C ILE A 342 -6.88 -11.30 15.51
N ASP A 343 -7.33 -10.55 14.50
CA ASP A 343 -7.49 -9.10 14.61
C ASP A 343 -8.69 -8.70 15.50
N PHE A 344 -9.68 -9.60 15.62
CA PHE A 344 -10.92 -9.40 16.35
C PHE A 344 -11.44 -10.69 16.99
N ARG A 345 -11.73 -10.66 18.29
CA ARG A 345 -12.08 -11.85 19.08
C ARG A 345 -13.50 -11.80 19.62
N GLY A 346 -14.30 -12.80 19.27
CA GLY A 346 -15.66 -13.05 19.73
C GLY A 346 -15.84 -13.43 21.18
N ARG A 347 -17.08 -13.26 21.64
CA ARG A 347 -17.64 -13.88 22.84
C ARG A 347 -17.96 -15.34 22.53
N THR A 348 -17.43 -16.27 23.33
CA THR A 348 -18.02 -17.59 23.44
C THR A 348 -19.35 -17.44 24.20
N SER A 349 -20.47 -17.59 23.51
CA SER A 349 -21.81 -17.52 24.11
C SER A 349 -22.53 -18.85 23.94
N GLY A 350 -23.26 -19.22 24.99
CA GLY A 350 -24.08 -20.42 25.11
C GLY A 350 -24.70 -20.42 26.51
N SER A 351 -26.03 -20.39 26.58
CA SER A 351 -26.77 -20.60 27.83
C SER A 351 -26.66 -22.06 28.28
N ASP A 352 -26.48 -22.97 27.32
CA ASP A 352 -26.21 -24.39 27.50
C ASP A 352 -24.88 -24.78 26.86
N ILE A 353 -24.16 -25.67 27.55
CA ILE A 353 -22.76 -26.00 27.28
C ILE A 353 -22.60 -26.86 25.99
N SER A 354 -23.71 -27.24 25.35
CA SER A 354 -23.75 -28.04 24.11
C SER A 354 -23.67 -27.23 22.82
N ASP A 355 -23.90 -25.91 22.86
CA ASP A 355 -23.90 -25.03 21.68
C ASP A 355 -22.90 -23.88 21.87
N VAL A 356 -21.67 -24.10 21.40
CA VAL A 356 -20.60 -23.10 21.49
C VAL A 356 -20.62 -22.23 20.23
N THR A 357 -20.86 -20.92 20.37
CA THR A 357 -20.66 -19.97 19.27
C THR A 357 -19.31 -19.27 19.41
N ILE A 358 -18.44 -19.38 18.42
CA ILE A 358 -17.16 -18.64 18.39
C ILE A 358 -17.20 -17.61 17.28
N GLU A 359 -17.08 -16.33 17.64
CA GLU A 359 -16.90 -15.28 16.65
C GLU A 359 -15.42 -14.97 16.47
N LEU A 360 -14.93 -14.87 15.24
CA LEU A 360 -13.59 -14.38 14.92
C LEU A 360 -13.71 -13.32 13.84
N GLY A 361 -12.84 -12.32 13.84
CA GLY A 361 -12.87 -11.36 12.76
C GLY A 361 -11.54 -10.87 12.23
N GLU A 362 -11.63 -10.29 11.04
CA GLU A 362 -10.55 -9.68 10.29
C GLU A 362 -10.94 -8.26 9.91
N ILE A 363 -10.06 -7.30 10.17
CA ILE A 363 -10.24 -5.92 9.73
C ILE A 363 -9.45 -5.75 8.45
N LYS A 364 -10.05 -5.18 7.39
CA LYS A 364 -9.33 -4.86 6.15
C LYS A 364 -9.47 -3.42 5.75
N LEU A 365 -8.32 -2.85 5.37
CA LEU A 365 -8.14 -1.44 5.04
C LEU A 365 -8.62 -1.10 3.63
N SER A 366 -8.65 -2.08 2.73
CA SER A 366 -8.98 -1.86 1.31
C SER A 366 -10.27 -2.56 0.91
N SER A 367 -11.06 -1.89 0.08
CA SER A 367 -12.24 -2.43 -0.61
C SER A 367 -11.90 -3.38 -1.77
N GLY A 368 -10.61 -3.56 -2.08
CA GLY A 368 -10.15 -4.39 -3.19
C GLY A 368 -10.45 -5.87 -2.97
N ASN A 369 -11.03 -6.51 -3.99
CA ASN A 369 -11.43 -7.92 -3.97
C ASN A 369 -10.27 -8.87 -3.57
N LYS A 370 -9.04 -8.60 -4.03
CA LYS A 370 -7.84 -9.40 -3.66
C LYS A 370 -7.56 -9.40 -2.15
N ALA A 371 -7.67 -8.25 -1.49
CA ALA A 371 -7.40 -8.14 -0.06
C ALA A 371 -8.50 -8.80 0.77
N ILE A 372 -9.76 -8.67 0.34
CA ILE A 372 -10.91 -9.32 0.98
C ILE A 372 -10.83 -10.83 0.81
N LYS A 373 -10.49 -11.33 -0.38
CA LYS A 373 -10.23 -12.76 -0.62
C LYS A 373 -9.17 -13.29 0.35
N LYS A 374 -8.05 -12.57 0.51
CA LYS A 374 -6.97 -12.96 1.44
C LYS A 374 -7.49 -13.02 2.89
N ALA A 375 -8.24 -12.01 3.33
CA ALA A 375 -8.88 -11.95 4.64
C ALA A 375 -9.81 -13.15 4.87
N TYR A 376 -10.66 -13.41 3.90
CA TYR A 376 -11.64 -14.48 3.93
C TYR A 376 -10.95 -15.84 4.08
N ARG A 377 -9.90 -16.09 3.30
CA ARG A 377 -9.12 -17.32 3.41
C ARG A 377 -8.37 -17.46 4.74
N GLN A 378 -7.81 -16.36 5.26
CA GLN A 378 -7.18 -16.35 6.58
C GLN A 378 -8.18 -16.66 7.70
N LEU A 379 -9.38 -16.09 7.61
CA LEU A 379 -10.45 -16.36 8.57
C LEU A 379 -10.94 -17.80 8.47
N LEU A 380 -11.18 -18.31 7.25
CA LEU A 380 -11.57 -19.71 7.03
C LEU A 380 -10.52 -20.68 7.58
N LEU A 381 -9.22 -20.41 7.40
CA LEU A 381 -8.15 -21.22 8.01
C LEU A 381 -8.32 -21.32 9.53
N ARG A 382 -8.57 -20.19 10.20
CA ARG A 382 -8.74 -20.17 11.66
C ARG A 382 -9.98 -20.93 12.09
N LEU A 383 -11.12 -20.71 11.42
CA LEU A 383 -12.35 -21.46 11.68
C LEU A 383 -12.14 -22.97 11.46
N ALA A 384 -11.44 -23.36 10.39
CA ALA A 384 -11.11 -24.75 10.09
C ALA A 384 -10.29 -25.38 11.22
N VAL A 385 -9.23 -24.72 11.68
CA VAL A 385 -8.43 -25.21 12.82
C VAL A 385 -9.30 -25.39 14.07
N LEU A 386 -10.14 -24.41 14.40
CA LEU A 386 -11.06 -24.51 15.54
C LEU A 386 -12.07 -25.65 15.40
N SER A 387 -12.56 -25.93 14.18
CA SER A 387 -13.47 -27.05 13.94
C SER A 387 -12.85 -28.40 14.32
N PHE A 388 -11.53 -28.57 14.10
CA PHE A 388 -10.82 -29.78 14.49
C PHE A 388 -10.47 -29.83 15.98
N VAL A 389 -10.36 -28.68 16.66
CA VAL A 389 -10.30 -28.66 18.12
C VAL A 389 -11.61 -29.18 18.71
N VAL A 390 -12.74 -28.77 18.16
CA VAL A 390 -14.07 -29.28 18.55
C VAL A 390 -14.21 -30.78 18.24
N GLU A 391 -13.72 -31.24 17.09
CA GLU A 391 -13.68 -32.68 16.77
C GLU A 391 -12.87 -33.47 17.80
N ALA A 392 -11.69 -32.96 18.15
CA ALA A 392 -10.83 -33.60 19.14
C ALA A 392 -11.56 -33.79 20.47
N MET A 393 -12.40 -32.83 20.88
CA MET A 393 -13.19 -32.94 22.12
C MET A 393 -14.35 -33.93 22.01
N ASN A 394 -14.95 -34.04 20.83
CA ASN A 394 -16.10 -34.91 20.60
C ASN A 394 -15.75 -36.35 20.25
N LYS A 395 -14.50 -36.65 19.91
CA LYS A 395 -14.07 -38.04 19.75
C LYS A 395 -13.94 -38.71 21.11
N ASP A 396 -14.67 -39.81 21.26
CA ASP A 396 -14.44 -40.72 22.36
C ASP A 396 -13.08 -41.39 22.16
N GLU A 397 -12.27 -41.40 23.22
CA GLU A 397 -11.23 -42.40 23.36
C GLU A 397 -11.93 -43.75 23.21
N LYS A 398 -11.50 -44.59 22.27
CA LYS A 398 -12.14 -45.89 22.02
C LYS A 398 -12.34 -46.60 23.37
N ASN A 399 -13.59 -46.62 23.86
CA ASN A 399 -13.96 -47.43 25.00
C ASN A 399 -13.65 -48.88 24.60
N LYS A 400 -12.69 -49.50 25.29
CA LYS A 400 -12.43 -50.94 25.17
C LYS A 400 -13.55 -51.79 25.76
N ASP A 401 -14.57 -51.17 26.37
CA ASP A 401 -15.67 -51.85 27.01
C ASP A 401 -17.00 -51.51 26.33
N GLU A 402 -17.35 -52.29 25.30
CA GLU A 402 -18.63 -52.28 24.60
C GLU A 402 -19.79 -52.84 25.47
N LYS A 403 -20.05 -52.29 26.66
CA LYS A 403 -21.13 -52.81 27.51
C LYS A 403 -22.22 -51.86 27.97
N ASN A 404 -22.12 -50.54 27.83
CA ASN A 404 -23.23 -49.64 28.12
C ASN A 404 -23.48 -48.71 26.93
N LYS A 405 -24.53 -49.01 26.14
CA LYS A 405 -24.86 -48.33 24.88
C LYS A 405 -26.03 -47.35 25.00
N ASP A 406 -26.43 -46.97 26.21
CA ASP A 406 -27.67 -46.22 26.45
C ASP A 406 -27.50 -44.86 27.16
N GLU A 407 -26.28 -44.36 27.35
CA GLU A 407 -26.08 -42.98 27.79
C GLU A 407 -25.85 -42.06 26.59
N LYS A 408 -26.75 -41.07 26.45
CA LYS A 408 -26.69 -40.00 25.44
C LYS A 408 -25.35 -39.26 25.58
N ASN A 409 -24.32 -39.66 24.82
CA ASN A 409 -23.13 -38.84 24.63
C ASN A 409 -23.55 -37.52 23.97
N VAL A 410 -23.75 -36.48 24.80
CA VAL A 410 -24.07 -35.13 24.35
C VAL A 410 -22.85 -34.60 23.61
N LYS A 411 -22.85 -34.76 22.28
CA LYS A 411 -21.83 -34.16 21.41
C LYS A 411 -21.95 -32.64 21.50
N VAL A 412 -20.83 -31.98 21.74
CA VAL A 412 -20.74 -30.52 21.65
C VAL A 412 -20.94 -30.14 20.20
N LYS A 413 -22.05 -29.47 19.90
CA LYS A 413 -22.23 -28.79 18.63
C LYS A 413 -21.58 -27.42 18.74
N CYS A 414 -20.77 -27.08 17.75
CA CYS A 414 -20.10 -25.77 17.71
C CYS A 414 -20.51 -25.04 16.45
N ARG A 415 -20.91 -23.78 16.60
CA ARG A 415 -21.13 -22.84 15.51
C ARG A 415 -19.98 -21.86 15.46
N LEU A 416 -19.25 -21.86 14.35
CA LEU A 416 -18.08 -21.05 14.09
C LEU A 416 -18.46 -19.89 13.19
N ILE A 417 -18.50 -18.67 13.73
CA ILE A 417 -18.89 -17.47 13.00
C ILE A 417 -17.65 -16.62 12.71
N GLY A 418 -17.36 -16.40 11.44
CA GLY A 418 -16.38 -15.43 10.99
C GLY A 418 -17.05 -14.07 10.74
N LYS A 419 -16.38 -12.97 11.04
CA LYS A 419 -16.82 -11.59 10.78
C LYS A 419 -15.71 -10.81 10.10
N ILE A 420 -15.88 -10.44 8.84
CA ILE A 420 -14.90 -9.62 8.11
C ILE A 420 -15.40 -8.20 8.07
N PHE A 421 -14.65 -7.29 8.67
CA PHE A 421 -14.96 -5.87 8.72
C PHE A 421 -14.28 -5.13 7.56
N VAL A 422 -15.08 -4.47 6.73
CA VAL A 422 -14.64 -3.81 5.50
C VAL A 422 -15.16 -2.37 5.40
N PRO A 423 -14.52 -1.49 4.62
CA PRO A 423 -15.02 -0.15 4.37
C PRO A 423 -16.34 -0.16 3.58
N LYS A 424 -17.24 0.78 3.89
CA LYS A 424 -18.61 0.88 3.35
C LYS A 424 -18.72 0.89 1.81
N ILE A 425 -17.72 1.45 1.14
CA ILE A 425 -17.62 1.60 -0.33
C ILE A 425 -17.38 0.29 -1.10
N SER A 426 -17.37 -0.86 -0.44
CA SER A 426 -17.03 -2.14 -1.08
C SER A 426 -18.28 -2.87 -1.59
N GLU A 427 -18.43 -3.05 -2.91
CA GLU A 427 -19.26 -4.13 -3.46
C GLU A 427 -18.47 -5.43 -3.36
N ILE A 428 -18.99 -6.39 -2.59
CA ILE A 428 -18.28 -7.64 -2.32
C ILE A 428 -19.18 -8.82 -2.63
N SER A 429 -18.68 -9.69 -3.49
CA SER A 429 -19.27 -11.00 -3.77
C SER A 429 -18.28 -12.08 -3.32
N ILE A 430 -18.60 -12.77 -2.22
CA ILE A 430 -17.85 -13.95 -1.79
C ILE A 430 -18.07 -15.04 -2.83
N GLN A 431 -16.98 -15.62 -3.32
CA GLN A 431 -17.06 -16.72 -4.26
C GLN A 431 -16.79 -18.05 -3.53
N PRO A 432 -17.62 -19.10 -3.74
CA PRO A 432 -17.43 -20.40 -3.08
C PRO A 432 -16.01 -20.96 -3.24
N ARG A 433 -15.41 -20.77 -4.42
CA ARG A 433 -14.03 -21.18 -4.73
C ARG A 433 -12.95 -20.58 -3.81
N TRP A 434 -13.27 -19.55 -3.02
CA TRP A 434 -12.34 -19.03 -2.03
C TRP A 434 -12.13 -19.97 -0.85
N ALA A 435 -13.04 -20.92 -0.62
CA ALA A 435 -12.89 -21.97 0.37
C ALA A 435 -12.08 -23.18 -0.14
N ASP A 436 -11.75 -23.24 -1.43
CA ASP A 436 -11.07 -24.39 -2.03
C ASP A 436 -9.75 -24.69 -1.32
N GLY A 437 -9.55 -25.98 -1.04
CA GLY A 437 -8.38 -26.50 -0.34
C GLY A 437 -8.37 -26.25 1.17
N ILE A 438 -9.48 -25.81 1.78
CA ILE A 438 -9.61 -25.68 3.23
C ILE A 438 -10.58 -26.75 3.75
N LYS A 439 -10.07 -27.66 4.57
CA LYS A 439 -10.82 -28.76 5.16
C LYS A 439 -11.50 -28.31 6.45
N PHE A 440 -12.78 -28.62 6.60
CA PHE A 440 -13.53 -28.42 7.84
C PHE A 440 -13.94 -29.75 8.46
N SER A 441 -14.02 -29.78 9.79
CA SER A 441 -14.61 -30.91 10.50
C SER A 441 -16.14 -30.87 10.42
N SER A 442 -16.78 -32.04 10.30
CA SER A 442 -18.24 -32.19 10.37
C SER A 442 -18.81 -31.97 11.78
N PHE A 443 -17.96 -31.79 12.79
CA PHE A 443 -18.36 -31.54 14.18
C PHE A 443 -18.64 -30.05 14.48
N ALA A 444 -18.42 -29.16 13.52
CA ALA A 444 -18.75 -27.76 13.64
C ALA A 444 -19.43 -27.24 12.37
N GLU A 445 -20.48 -26.46 12.56
CA GLU A 445 -21.06 -25.62 11.50
C GLU A 445 -20.25 -24.33 11.43
N TYR A 446 -20.01 -23.79 10.23
CA TYR A 446 -19.35 -22.49 10.10
C TYR A 446 -20.11 -21.55 9.17
N HIS A 447 -20.00 -20.26 9.47
CA HIS A 447 -20.57 -19.16 8.69
C HIS A 447 -19.59 -17.98 8.67
N VAL A 448 -19.63 -17.13 7.64
CA VAL A 448 -18.81 -15.92 7.59
C VAL A 448 -19.66 -14.73 7.15
N ASP A 449 -19.77 -13.75 8.04
CA ASP A 449 -20.42 -12.46 7.81
C ASP A 449 -19.41 -11.44 7.26
N ILE A 450 -19.87 -10.58 6.35
CA ILE A 450 -19.14 -9.38 5.96
C ILE A 450 -19.88 -8.18 6.52
N ILE A 451 -19.18 -7.39 7.34
CA ILE A 451 -19.73 -6.25 8.06
C ILE A 451 -19.08 -4.97 7.51
N LYS A 452 -19.91 -4.05 7.02
CA LYS A 452 -19.45 -2.74 6.58
C LYS A 452 -19.40 -1.78 7.77
N ILE A 453 -18.22 -1.26 8.10
CA ILE A 453 -18.08 -0.27 9.19
C ILE A 453 -18.51 1.11 8.68
N GLY A 454 -19.39 1.79 9.43
CA GLY A 454 -19.97 3.10 9.08
C GLY A 454 -21.49 3.12 8.83
N GLU A 455 -22.20 2.04 9.17
CA GLU A 455 -23.63 2.07 9.43
C GLU A 455 -23.85 2.18 10.93
N LYS A 456 -24.59 3.20 11.37
CA LYS A 456 -25.32 3.06 12.63
C LYS A 456 -26.23 1.84 12.44
N GLN A 457 -26.05 0.80 13.25
CA GLN A 457 -27.13 -0.16 13.46
C GLN A 457 -28.29 0.54 14.15
#